data_AF-A0A933HY61-F1
#
_entry.id   AF-A0A933HY61-F1
#
_cell.length_a   1.000
_cell.length_b   1.000
_cell.length_c   1.000
_cell.angle_alpha   90.00
_cell.angle_beta   90.00
_cell.angle_gamma   90.00
#
_symmetry.space_group_name_H-M   'P 1'
#
loop_
_entity.id
_entity.type
_entity.pdbx_description
1 polymer ?
#
loop_
_entity_poly.entity_id
_entity_poly.type
_entity_poly.pdbx_seq_one_letter_code
_entity_poly.pdbx_strand_id
1 'polypeptide(L)'
;MGLSLQIGRVRAWVSKAFGFEGRKFAVQTSAAVMSVRGTKFEVAVNEKNEVRLDVREGVVGVKTVLGEEVEVGPGRALRSLLIIPDKPLDLPPGAREEI
;
A
#
# COMPACT_ATOMS: atom_id res chain seq x y z
N MET A 1 -13.61 -2.45 -7.68
CA MET A 1 -14.15 -1.48 -6.71
C MET A 1 -12.96 -0.79 -6.08
N GLY A 2 -12.94 0.53 -6.06
CA GLY A 2 -11.82 1.29 -5.54
C GLY A 2 -12.29 2.55 -4.82
N LEU A 3 -11.41 3.07 -3.98
CA LEU A 3 -11.59 4.30 -3.23
C LEU A 3 -10.56 5.31 -3.71
N SER A 4 -10.98 6.52 -4.04
CA SER A 4 -10.04 7.63 -4.29
C SER A 4 -10.01 8.53 -3.05
N LEU A 5 -8.81 8.77 -2.52
CA LEU A 5 -8.57 9.66 -1.39
C LEU A 5 -7.59 10.76 -1.82
N GLN A 6 -8.13 11.95 -2.03
CA GLN A 6 -7.32 13.13 -2.38
C GLN A 6 -6.78 13.84 -1.14
N ILE A 7 -7.58 13.95 -0.08
CA ILE A 7 -7.18 14.58 1.17
C ILE A 7 -7.97 13.99 2.35
N GLY A 8 -7.37 13.99 3.54
CA GLY A 8 -7.99 13.52 4.77
C GLY A 8 -7.51 12.12 5.15
N ARG A 9 -8.33 11.38 5.90
CA ARG A 9 -7.97 10.08 6.48
C ARG A 9 -9.08 9.09 6.25
N VAL A 10 -8.70 7.87 5.88
CA VAL A 10 -9.61 6.72 5.78
C VAL A 10 -9.03 5.56 6.57
N ARG A 11 -9.90 4.92 7.36
CA ARG A 11 -9.62 3.65 8.02
C ARG A 11 -10.55 2.60 7.45
N ALA A 12 -9.99 1.49 6.97
CA ALA A 12 -10.75 0.45 6.31
C ALA A 12 -10.36 -0.94 6.78
N TRP A 13 -11.37 -1.82 6.80
CA TRP A 13 -11.24 -3.24 7.07
C TRP A 13 -11.73 -4.02 5.87
N VAL A 14 -10.77 -4.53 5.10
CA VAL A 14 -11.05 -5.28 3.87
C VAL A 14 -10.94 -6.76 4.19
N SER A 15 -12.06 -7.44 4.32
CA SER A 15 -12.09 -8.89 4.54
C SER A 15 -11.63 -9.66 3.29
N LYS A 16 -10.95 -10.80 3.47
CA LYS A 16 -10.76 -11.77 2.37
C LYS A 16 -12.14 -12.36 2.09
N ALA A 17 -12.81 -11.93 1.03
CA ALA A 17 -13.99 -12.64 0.56
C ALA A 17 -13.53 -14.00 -0.01
N PHE A 18 -13.71 -15.07 0.75
CA PHE A 18 -13.57 -16.43 0.24
C PHE A 18 -14.59 -16.62 -0.89
N GLY A 19 -14.13 -16.96 -2.10
CA GLY A 19 -14.98 -17.24 -3.26
C GLY A 19 -15.14 -16.12 -4.29
N PHE A 20 -14.65 -14.90 -4.05
CA PHE A 20 -14.57 -13.85 -5.08
C PHE A 20 -13.15 -13.76 -5.65
N GLU A 21 -12.78 -14.73 -6.49
CA GLU A 21 -11.57 -14.65 -7.32
C GLU A 21 -11.68 -13.41 -8.23
N GLY A 22 -10.90 -12.38 -7.94
CA GLY A 22 -10.60 -11.33 -8.92
C GLY A 22 -10.93 -9.88 -8.53
N ARG A 23 -11.76 -9.62 -7.51
CA ARG A 23 -12.01 -8.22 -7.09
C ARG A 23 -10.96 -7.74 -6.10
N LYS A 24 -9.86 -7.20 -6.64
CA LYS A 24 -8.87 -6.42 -5.87
C LYS A 24 -9.53 -5.12 -5.39
N PHE A 25 -9.46 -4.84 -4.09
CA PHE A 25 -9.82 -3.52 -3.57
C PHE A 25 -8.60 -2.61 -3.71
N ALA A 26 -8.77 -1.46 -4.35
CA ALA A 26 -7.69 -0.51 -4.55
C ALA A 26 -7.99 0.83 -3.90
N VAL A 27 -7.00 1.42 -3.24
CA VAL A 27 -7.04 2.82 -2.79
C VAL A 27 -6.12 3.62 -3.68
N GLN A 28 -6.65 4.64 -4.33
CA GLN A 28 -5.90 5.58 -5.15
C GLN A 28 -5.76 6.89 -4.40
N THR A 29 -4.53 7.40 -4.31
CA THR A 29 -4.23 8.74 -3.81
C THR A 29 -3.53 9.53 -4.90
N SER A 30 -3.30 10.83 -4.66
CA SER A 30 -2.52 11.67 -5.57
C SER A 30 -1.08 11.18 -5.80
N ALA A 31 -0.53 10.36 -4.89
CA ALA A 31 0.85 9.87 -4.94
C ALA A 31 0.99 8.35 -5.11
N ALA A 32 -0.12 7.58 -5.11
CA ALA A 32 -0.06 6.12 -4.98
C ALA A 32 -1.28 5.37 -5.50
N VAL A 33 -1.07 4.11 -5.86
CA VAL A 33 -2.13 3.10 -5.96
C VAL A 33 -1.82 1.96 -5.00
N MET A 34 -2.71 1.71 -4.05
CA MET A 34 -2.56 0.66 -3.03
C MET A 34 -3.53 -0.48 -3.32
N SER A 35 -3.01 -1.66 -3.58
CA SER A 35 -3.78 -2.90 -3.69
C SER A 35 -3.90 -3.56 -2.32
N VAL A 36 -5.14 -3.76 -1.88
CA VAL A 36 -5.46 -4.26 -0.54
C VAL A 36 -6.19 -5.59 -0.63
N ARG A 37 -5.75 -6.59 0.15
CA ARG A 37 -6.42 -7.89 0.24
C ARG A 37 -6.37 -8.45 1.65
N GLY A 38 -7.52 -8.50 2.32
CA GLY A 38 -7.59 -9.13 3.64
C GLY A 38 -6.86 -8.32 4.71
N THR A 39 -6.97 -7.00 4.65
CA THR A 39 -6.09 -6.08 5.37
C THR A 39 -6.87 -5.10 6.21
N LYS A 40 -6.34 -4.80 7.40
CA LYS A 40 -6.78 -3.72 8.26
C LYS A 40 -5.76 -2.59 8.20
N PHE A 41 -6.15 -1.45 7.64
CA PHE A 41 -5.23 -0.36 7.39
C PHE A 41 -5.87 1.02 7.61
N GLU A 42 -5.03 2.01 7.82
CA GLU A 42 -5.37 3.42 7.81
C GLU A 42 -4.47 4.14 6.81
N VAL A 43 -5.08 4.97 5.96
CA VAL A 43 -4.39 5.83 5.02
C VAL A 43 -4.75 7.28 5.32
N ALA A 44 -3.75 8.16 5.33
CA ALA A 44 -3.96 9.59 5.45
C ALA A 44 -3.19 10.33 4.35
N VAL A 45 -3.83 11.33 3.76
CA VAL A 45 -3.24 12.26 2.80
C VAL A 45 -3.42 13.67 3.36
N ASN A 46 -2.33 14.40 3.55
CA ASN A 46 -2.39 15.77 4.06
C ASN A 46 -2.41 16.82 2.93
N GLU A 47 -2.52 18.10 3.30
CA GLU A 47 -2.51 19.24 2.36
C GLU A 47 -1.22 19.35 1.53
N LYS A 48 -0.12 18.74 1.98
CA LYS A 48 1.16 18.68 1.27
C LYS A 48 1.28 17.46 0.34
N ASN A 49 0.19 16.72 0.12
CA ASN A 49 0.16 15.43 -0.60
C ASN A 49 1.02 14.32 0.04
N GLU A 50 1.38 14.44 1.33
CA GLU A 50 2.10 13.38 2.02
C GLU A 50 1.14 12.23 2.35
N VAL A 51 1.52 11.02 1.93
CA VAL A 51 0.74 9.81 2.18
C VAL A 51 1.35 9.07 3.37
N ARG A 52 0.51 8.78 4.36
CA ARG A 52 0.84 7.90 5.48
C ARG A 52 -0.04 6.66 5.43
N LEU A 53 0.59 5.49 5.39
CA LEU A 53 -0.07 4.20 5.44
C LEU A 53 0.35 3.48 6.73
N ASP A 54 -0.65 3.09 7.52
CA ASP A 54 -0.50 2.26 8.72
C ASP A 54 -1.24 0.94 8.49
N VAL A 55 -0.50 -0.17 8.49
CA VAL A 55 -1.07 -1.52 8.34
C VAL A 55 -1.03 -2.22 9.68
N ARG A 56 -2.21 -2.66 10.15
CA ARG A 56 -2.36 -3.35 11.42
C ARG A 56 -2.43 -4.86 11.25
N GLU A 57 -3.08 -5.34 10.19
CA GLU A 57 -3.20 -6.76 9.86
C GLU A 57 -3.24 -6.93 8.33
N GLY A 58 -2.66 -7.99 7.79
CA GLY A 58 -2.62 -8.27 6.35
C GLY A 58 -1.49 -7.57 5.60
N VAL A 59 -1.57 -7.52 4.27
CA VAL A 59 -0.55 -6.92 3.40
C VAL A 59 -1.19 -5.92 2.44
N VAL A 60 -0.50 -4.82 2.17
CA VAL A 60 -0.86 -3.83 1.15
C VAL A 60 0.26 -3.76 0.12
N GLY A 61 -0.04 -4.01 -1.15
CA GLY A 61 0.88 -3.71 -2.24
C GLY A 61 0.75 -2.25 -2.63
N VAL A 62 1.81 -1.47 -2.54
CA VAL A 62 1.82 -0.04 -2.80
C VAL A 62 2.60 0.20 -4.08
N LYS A 63 1.91 0.63 -5.13
CA LYS A 63 2.52 1.07 -6.38
C LYS A 63 2.67 2.59 -6.39
N THR A 64 3.89 3.06 -6.56
CA THR A 64 4.24 4.48 -6.56
C THR A 64 4.07 5.06 -7.97
N VAL A 65 4.00 6.39 -8.08
CA VAL A 65 3.98 7.06 -9.39
C VAL A 65 5.26 6.81 -10.20
N LEU A 66 6.35 6.41 -9.55
CA LEU A 66 7.63 6.05 -10.18
C LEU A 66 7.63 4.62 -10.74
N GLY A 67 6.56 3.85 -10.52
CA GLY A 67 6.40 2.49 -11.02
C GLY A 67 6.93 1.41 -10.07
N GLU A 68 7.55 1.79 -8.96
CA GLU A 68 8.00 0.87 -7.92
C GLU A 68 6.80 0.25 -7.19
N GLU A 69 6.91 -1.03 -6.81
CA GLU A 69 5.89 -1.74 -6.04
C GLU A 69 6.49 -2.24 -4.73
N VAL A 70 5.84 -1.90 -3.62
CA VAL A 70 6.34 -2.16 -2.26
C VAL A 70 5.24 -2.83 -1.45
N GLU A 71 5.54 -3.97 -0.84
CA GLU A 71 4.60 -4.63 0.07
C GLU A 71 4.77 -4.13 1.51
N VAL A 72 3.67 -3.67 2.10
CA VAL A 72 3.60 -3.15 3.46
C VAL A 72 2.76 -4.10 4.30
N GLY A 73 3.43 -4.76 5.24
CA GLY A 73 2.82 -5.68 6.21
C GLY A 73 2.54 -5.03 7.57
N PRO A 74 2.01 -5.79 8.54
CA PRO A 74 1.63 -5.29 9.84
C PRO A 74 2.84 -4.81 10.64
N GLY A 75 2.69 -3.73 11.39
CA GLY A 75 3.77 -3.13 12.18
C GLY A 75 4.78 -2.30 11.38
N ARG A 76 4.59 -2.21 10.05
CA ARG A 76 5.31 -1.28 9.17
C ARG A 76 4.43 -0.07 8.91
N ALA A 77 4.96 1.12 9.20
CA ALA A 77 4.34 2.39 8.83
C ALA A 77 5.13 2.99 7.67
N LEU A 78 4.44 3.31 6.57
CA LEU A 78 5.06 3.97 5.41
C LEU A 78 4.67 5.45 5.44
N ARG A 79 5.67 6.34 5.45
CA ARG A 79 5.50 7.78 5.55
C ARG A 79 6.39 8.41 4.50
N SER A 80 5.82 8.93 3.41
CA SER A 80 6.65 9.62 2.42
C SER A 80 5.90 10.64 1.56
N LEU A 81 6.63 11.70 1.18
CA LEU A 81 6.23 12.83 0.31
C LEU A 81 5.98 12.40 -1.15
N LEU A 82 6.69 11.35 -1.56
CA LEU A 82 6.47 10.47 -2.69
C LEU A 82 6.76 9.10 -2.12
N ILE A 83 5.93 8.07 -2.32
CA ILE A 83 6.32 6.74 -1.83
C ILE A 83 7.64 6.39 -2.51
N ILE A 84 8.71 6.49 -1.73
CA ILE A 84 10.03 6.00 -2.02
C ILE A 84 10.15 4.92 -0.95
N PRO A 85 10.31 3.64 -1.33
CA PRO A 85 10.41 2.56 -0.36
C PRO A 85 11.48 2.90 0.68
N ASP A 86 11.08 3.16 1.93
CA ASP A 86 12.02 3.47 3.03
C ASP A 86 12.91 2.26 3.39
N LYS A 87 12.68 1.12 2.72
CA LYS A 87 13.59 -0.01 2.66
C LYS A 87 13.21 -0.88 1.46
N PRO A 88 14.18 -1.41 0.70
CA PRO A 88 13.92 -2.53 -0.20
C PRO A 88 13.17 -3.60 0.57
N LEU A 89 12.12 -4.14 -0.05
CA LEU A 89 11.52 -5.40 0.36
C LEU A 89 12.68 -6.40 0.46
N ASP A 90 12.90 -7.03 1.62
CA ASP A 90 13.91 -8.08 1.77
C ASP A 90 13.80 -9.00 0.55
N LEU A 91 14.79 -8.91 -0.34
CA LEU A 91 14.93 -9.85 -1.44
C LEU A 91 15.05 -11.22 -0.77
N PRO A 92 14.23 -12.21 -1.15
CA PRO A 92 14.45 -13.56 -0.65
C PRO A 92 15.91 -13.93 -0.95
N PRO A 93 16.64 -14.55 0.01
CA PRO A 93 18.04 -14.91 -0.19
C PRO A 93 18.14 -15.82 -1.42
N GLY A 94 18.61 -15.27 -2.54
CA GLY A 94 18.63 -15.99 -3.82
C GLY A 94 18.36 -15.16 -5.09
N ALA A 95 17.99 -13.87 -5.00
CA ALA A 95 17.96 -12.99 -6.17
C ALA A 95 19.40 -12.69 -6.62
N ARG A 96 19.95 -13.57 -7.46
CA ARG A 96 21.25 -13.37 -8.10
C ARG A 96 21.12 -12.23 -9.11
N GLU A 97 21.90 -11.17 -8.91
CA GLU A 97 22.27 -10.25 -9.99
C GLU A 97 23.19 -11.02 -10.95
N GLU A 98 22.67 -11.41 -12.12
CA GLU A 98 23.52 -11.77 -13.24
C GLU A 98 23.89 -10.48 -13.99
N ILE A 99 25.20 -10.24 -14.01
CA ILE A 99 25.97 -9.23 -14.75
C ILE A 99 25.93 -9.45 -16.26
#